data_AF-A0A958P7L7-F1
#
_entry.id   AF-A0A958P7L7-F1
#
_cell.length_a   1.000
_cell.length_b   1.000
_cell.length_c   1.000
_cell.angle_alpha   90.00
_cell.angle_beta   90.00
_cell.angle_gamma   90.00
#
_symmetry.space_group_name_H-M   'P 1'
#
loop_
_entity.id
_entity.type
_entity.pdbx_description
1 polymer ?
#
loop_
_entity_poly.entity_id
_entity_poly.type
_entity_poly.pdbx_seq_one_letter_code
_entity_poly.pdbx_strand_id
1 'polypeptide(L)'
;FGYFGVPTSFPTTTTGLVFWGKYCNSRDAVIGCNAQIMNAFLKGRAAISNQDYTQRDAQRTIIRDTWEKVIAATIISYVNSTKSNLTDDAIRNHNCSEIKGFLMNLKYNPTKKITLTQLSQIESYLGTNFYNITSGNLDNIKNELSTIYGMDDVKNNL
;
A
#
# COMPACT_ATOMS: atom_id res chain seq x y z
N PHE A 1 -18.00 -3.65 1.17
CA PHE A 1 -17.34 -3.11 2.38
C PHE A 1 -16.96 -1.64 2.18
N GLY A 2 -17.87 -0.69 2.43
CA GLY A 2 -17.61 0.78 2.42
C GLY A 2 -16.53 1.27 1.44
N TYR A 3 -15.59 2.08 1.96
CA TYR A 3 -14.41 2.55 1.21
C TYR A 3 -13.35 1.47 0.92
N PHE A 4 -13.45 0.28 1.52
CA PHE A 4 -12.62 -0.85 1.06
C PHE A 4 -13.03 -1.28 -0.35
N GLY A 5 -14.29 -1.08 -0.76
CA GLY A 5 -14.68 -1.15 -2.17
C GLY A 5 -14.70 -2.56 -2.76
N VAL A 6 -14.91 -3.59 -1.92
CA VAL A 6 -15.02 -5.00 -2.33
C VAL A 6 -16.39 -5.62 -2.00
N PRO A 7 -16.85 -6.63 -2.76
CA PRO A 7 -18.05 -7.41 -2.43
C PRO A 7 -17.81 -8.32 -1.22
N THR A 8 -18.88 -8.86 -0.63
CA THR A 8 -18.78 -9.80 0.51
C THR A 8 -18.16 -11.14 0.15
N SER A 9 -18.19 -11.52 -1.13
CA SER A 9 -17.56 -12.73 -1.69
C SER A 9 -16.11 -12.53 -2.12
N PHE A 10 -15.53 -11.35 -1.91
CA PHE A 10 -14.09 -11.15 -2.11
C PHE A 10 -13.31 -12.11 -1.20
N PRO A 11 -12.17 -12.67 -1.64
CA PRO A 11 -11.54 -12.48 -2.94
C PRO A 11 -11.98 -13.43 -4.05
N THR A 12 -12.95 -14.32 -3.81
CA THR A 12 -13.50 -15.20 -4.86
C THR A 12 -14.12 -14.40 -6.00
N THR A 13 -14.76 -13.27 -5.69
CA THR A 13 -15.23 -12.31 -6.69
C THR A 13 -14.33 -11.07 -6.72
N THR A 14 -13.71 -10.81 -7.87
CA THR A 14 -12.85 -9.65 -8.15
C THR A 14 -13.42 -8.71 -9.21
N THR A 15 -14.68 -8.91 -9.62
CA THR A 15 -15.40 -8.01 -10.53
C THR A 15 -15.93 -6.80 -9.76
N GLY A 16 -15.83 -5.60 -10.35
CA GLY A 16 -16.43 -4.38 -9.80
C GLY A 16 -15.69 -3.79 -8.58
N LEU A 17 -14.41 -4.16 -8.38
CA LEU A 17 -13.61 -3.58 -7.30
C LEU A 17 -13.38 -2.10 -7.53
N VAL A 18 -13.52 -1.31 -6.47
CA VAL A 18 -13.35 0.15 -6.48
C VAL A 18 -12.46 0.60 -5.32
N PHE A 19 -11.99 1.85 -5.36
CA PHE A 19 -11.17 2.45 -4.31
C PHE A 19 -9.99 1.56 -3.89
N TRP A 20 -9.87 1.24 -2.60
CA TRP A 20 -8.80 0.41 -2.05
C TRP A 20 -8.83 -1.05 -2.51
N GLY A 21 -10.00 -1.56 -2.87
CA GLY A 21 -10.17 -2.92 -3.38
C GLY A 21 -9.37 -3.16 -4.67
N LYS A 22 -9.28 -2.14 -5.54
CA LYS A 22 -8.45 -2.20 -6.75
C LYS A 22 -6.98 -2.37 -6.38
N TYR A 23 -6.45 -1.51 -5.51
CA TYR A 23 -5.04 -1.56 -5.11
C TYR A 23 -4.69 -2.84 -4.36
N CYS A 24 -5.55 -3.28 -3.44
CA CYS A 24 -5.39 -4.56 -2.76
C CYS A 24 -5.27 -5.71 -3.77
N ASN A 25 -6.24 -5.81 -4.69
CA ASN A 25 -6.27 -6.88 -5.68
C ASN A 25 -5.08 -6.84 -6.66
N SER A 26 -4.64 -5.65 -7.08
CA SER A 26 -3.48 -5.52 -7.98
C SER A 26 -2.15 -5.92 -7.32
N ARG A 27 -2.07 -5.94 -5.99
CA ARG A 27 -0.85 -6.38 -5.27
C ARG A 27 -0.91 -7.83 -4.80
N ASP A 28 -2.09 -8.44 -4.80
CA ASP A 28 -2.32 -9.75 -4.19
C ASP A 28 -1.43 -10.87 -4.74
N ALA A 29 -1.23 -10.91 -6.06
CA ALA A 29 -0.38 -11.94 -6.68
C ALA A 29 1.06 -11.94 -6.15
N VAL A 30 1.52 -10.81 -5.60
CA VAL A 30 2.89 -10.64 -5.09
C VAL A 30 2.95 -10.71 -3.57
N ILE A 31 1.96 -10.18 -2.85
CA ILE A 31 2.01 -10.05 -1.39
C ILE A 31 0.91 -10.81 -0.63
N GLY A 32 0.00 -11.51 -1.30
CA GLY A 32 -1.05 -12.35 -0.71
C GLY A 32 -2.00 -11.61 0.25
N CYS A 33 -2.35 -10.36 -0.05
CA CYS A 33 -3.07 -9.48 0.86
C CYS A 33 -4.59 -9.65 0.86
N ASN A 34 -5.19 -10.13 -0.23
CA ASN A 34 -6.64 -10.12 -0.44
C ASN A 34 -7.38 -10.95 0.61
N ALA A 35 -7.02 -12.23 0.74
CA ALA A 35 -7.65 -13.14 1.69
C ALA A 35 -7.40 -12.68 3.13
N GLN A 36 -6.19 -12.22 3.43
CA GLN A 36 -5.81 -11.76 4.77
C GLN A 36 -6.68 -10.59 5.25
N ILE A 37 -6.77 -9.51 4.47
CA ILE A 37 -7.52 -8.33 4.87
C ILE A 37 -9.03 -8.60 4.92
N MET A 38 -9.55 -9.39 3.97
CA MET A 38 -10.97 -9.68 3.89
C MET A 38 -11.45 -10.60 5.01
N ASN A 39 -10.67 -11.63 5.34
CA ASN A 39 -10.96 -12.49 6.47
C ASN A 39 -10.96 -11.70 7.78
N ALA A 40 -10.03 -10.74 7.93
CA ALA A 40 -10.00 -9.88 9.11
C ALA A 40 -11.25 -8.97 9.19
N PHE A 41 -11.70 -8.41 8.06
CA PHE A 41 -12.96 -7.66 7.98
C PHE A 41 -14.18 -8.49 8.36
N LEU A 42 -14.29 -9.71 7.84
CA LEU A 42 -15.40 -10.62 8.13
C LEU A 42 -15.43 -11.02 9.62
N LYS A 43 -14.27 -11.44 10.15
CA LYS A 43 -14.11 -11.80 11.57
C LYS A 43 -14.37 -10.61 12.50
N GLY A 44 -13.87 -9.42 12.15
CA GLY A 44 -14.08 -8.21 12.93
C GLY A 44 -15.56 -7.83 13.00
N ARG A 45 -16.30 -7.96 11.90
CA ARG A 45 -17.74 -7.74 11.88
C ARG A 45 -18.49 -8.74 12.75
N ALA A 46 -18.15 -10.03 12.66
CA ALA A 46 -18.77 -11.06 13.51
C ALA A 46 -18.48 -10.82 15.00
N ALA A 47 -17.25 -10.43 15.34
CA ALA A 47 -16.86 -10.10 16.71
C ALA A 47 -17.67 -8.91 17.27
N ILE A 48 -17.92 -7.87 16.46
CA ILE A 48 -18.79 -6.75 16.85
C ILE A 48 -20.22 -7.24 17.16
N SER A 49 -20.80 -8.09 16.30
CA SER A 49 -22.13 -8.66 16.54
C SER A 49 -22.22 -9.48 17.83
N ASN A 50 -21.12 -10.14 18.20
CA ASN A 50 -21.04 -10.97 19.41
C ASN A 50 -20.54 -10.20 20.65
N GLN A 51 -20.30 -8.89 20.56
CA GLN A 51 -19.70 -8.08 21.62
C GLN A 51 -18.30 -8.57 22.07
N ASP A 52 -17.60 -9.32 21.22
CA ASP A 52 -16.22 -9.78 21.47
C ASP A 52 -15.22 -8.69 21.06
N TYR A 53 -14.96 -7.77 21.98
CA TYR A 53 -14.12 -6.61 21.72
C TYR A 53 -12.63 -6.94 21.65
N THR A 54 -12.19 -8.01 22.32
CA THR A 54 -10.83 -8.53 22.20
C THR A 54 -10.57 -8.95 20.76
N GLN A 55 -11.50 -9.72 20.19
CA GLN A 55 -11.30 -10.25 18.85
C GLN A 55 -11.54 -9.21 17.75
N ARG A 56 -12.47 -8.28 17.96
CA ARG A 56 -12.58 -7.06 17.14
C ARG A 56 -11.23 -6.32 17.08
N ASP A 57 -10.58 -6.10 18.22
CA ASP A 57 -9.33 -5.34 18.28
C ASP A 57 -8.17 -6.06 17.62
N ALA A 58 -8.09 -7.39 17.78
CA ALA A 58 -7.13 -8.22 17.05
C ALA A 58 -7.33 -8.09 15.52
N GLN A 59 -8.57 -8.15 15.03
CA GLN A 59 -8.83 -8.00 13.60
C GLN A 59 -8.56 -6.58 13.08
N ARG A 60 -8.82 -5.53 13.89
CA ARG A 60 -8.46 -4.15 13.54
C ARG A 60 -6.97 -4.00 13.28
N THR A 61 -6.12 -4.61 14.11
CA THR A 61 -4.66 -4.60 13.91
C THR A 61 -4.28 -5.26 12.59
N ILE A 62 -4.80 -6.47 12.32
CA ILE A 62 -4.54 -7.18 11.05
C ILE A 62 -4.97 -6.32 9.85
N ILE A 63 -6.15 -5.68 9.90
CA ILE A 63 -6.64 -4.81 8.84
C ILE A 63 -5.64 -3.67 8.60
N ARG A 64 -5.24 -2.94 9.65
CA ARG A 64 -4.32 -1.80 9.53
C ARG A 64 -2.96 -2.21 8.96
N ASP A 65 -2.38 -3.27 9.49
CA ASP A 65 -1.05 -3.74 9.08
C ASP A 65 -1.06 -4.22 7.62
N THR A 66 -2.11 -4.94 7.23
CA THR A 66 -2.27 -5.41 5.85
C THR A 66 -2.47 -4.24 4.89
N TRP A 67 -3.30 -3.26 5.27
CA TRP A 67 -3.56 -2.10 4.42
C TRP A 67 -2.33 -1.22 4.23
N GLU A 68 -1.56 -1.02 5.29
CA GLU A 68 -0.31 -0.26 5.22
C GLU A 68 0.71 -0.97 4.31
N LYS A 69 0.79 -2.31 4.37
CA LYS A 69 1.59 -3.10 3.43
C LYS A 69 1.12 -2.94 1.99
N VAL A 70 -0.19 -2.92 1.73
CA VAL A 70 -0.76 -2.65 0.38
C VAL A 70 -0.38 -1.26 -0.12
N ILE A 71 -0.38 -0.24 0.75
CA ILE A 71 0.06 1.11 0.40
C ILE A 71 1.54 1.11 0.01
N ALA A 72 2.41 0.53 0.84
CA ALA A 72 3.83 0.43 0.56
C ALA A 72 4.11 -0.33 -0.75
N ALA A 73 3.42 -1.45 -0.98
CA ALA A 73 3.54 -2.22 -2.21
C ALA A 73 3.09 -1.44 -3.44
N THR A 74 2.03 -0.63 -3.31
CA THR A 74 1.54 0.24 -4.38
C THR A 74 2.55 1.35 -4.71
N ILE A 75 3.19 1.95 -3.70
CA ILE A 75 4.27 2.92 -3.92
C ILE A 75 5.42 2.28 -4.70
N ILE A 76 5.87 1.08 -4.29
CA ILE A 76 6.95 0.36 -4.99
C ILE A 76 6.56 0.05 -6.45
N SER A 77 5.31 -0.32 -6.70
CA SER A 77 4.80 -0.54 -8.05
C SER A 77 4.91 0.70 -8.94
N TYR A 78 4.48 1.86 -8.43
CA TYR A 78 4.66 3.12 -9.15
C TYR A 78 6.13 3.48 -9.32
N VAL A 79 6.98 3.21 -8.33
CA VAL A 79 8.43 3.41 -8.46
C VAL A 79 9.01 2.58 -9.61
N ASN A 80 8.67 1.29 -9.72
CA ASN A 80 9.13 0.43 -10.81
C ASN A 80 8.60 0.91 -12.19
N SER A 81 7.35 1.37 -12.24
CA SER A 81 6.76 1.97 -13.43
C SER A 81 7.47 3.27 -13.83
N THR A 82 7.76 4.17 -12.88
CA THR A 82 8.50 5.42 -13.13
C THR A 82 9.90 5.13 -13.64
N LYS A 83 10.61 4.17 -13.05
CA LYS A 83 11.96 3.79 -13.50
C LYS A 83 11.98 3.32 -14.96
N SER A 84 10.96 2.58 -15.37
CA SER A 84 10.84 2.07 -16.74
C SER A 84 10.46 3.15 -17.76
N ASN A 85 9.95 4.29 -17.30
CA ASN A 85 9.39 5.36 -18.13
C ASN A 85 9.96 6.74 -17.76
N LEU A 86 11.22 6.81 -17.34
CA LEU A 86 11.80 8.04 -16.76
C LEU A 86 11.85 9.22 -17.74
N THR A 87 11.94 8.93 -19.04
CA THR A 87 11.98 9.94 -20.11
C THR A 87 10.60 10.35 -20.61
N ASP A 88 9.52 9.67 -20.19
CA ASP A 88 8.15 10.06 -20.50
C ASP A 88 7.63 10.99 -19.41
N ASP A 89 7.54 12.28 -19.72
CA ASP A 89 7.10 13.29 -18.77
C ASP A 89 5.70 13.03 -18.23
N ALA A 90 4.77 12.51 -19.05
CA ALA A 90 3.39 12.28 -18.62
C ALA A 90 3.33 11.12 -17.62
N ILE A 91 3.96 9.99 -17.94
CA ILE A 91 3.97 8.81 -17.07
C ILE A 91 4.78 9.08 -15.80
N ARG A 92 5.96 9.70 -15.91
CA ARG A 92 6.80 10.05 -14.75
C ARG A 92 6.05 10.95 -13.78
N ASN A 93 5.46 12.05 -14.25
CA ASN A 93 4.75 12.99 -13.38
C ASN A 93 3.49 12.37 -12.78
N HIS A 94 2.75 11.54 -13.53
CA HIS A 94 1.61 10.78 -13.01
C HIS A 94 2.04 9.89 -11.85
N ASN A 95 3.01 9.00 -12.09
CA ASN A 95 3.46 8.04 -11.07
C ASN A 95 4.10 8.72 -9.86
N CYS A 96 4.90 9.78 -10.04
CA CYS A 96 5.48 10.53 -8.92
C CYS A 96 4.41 11.21 -8.07
N SER A 97 3.34 11.72 -8.69
CA SER A 97 2.19 12.28 -7.97
C SER A 97 1.45 11.19 -7.16
N GLU A 98 1.28 10.01 -7.74
CA GLU A 98 0.71 8.85 -7.03
C GLU A 98 1.59 8.44 -5.84
N ILE A 99 2.91 8.32 -6.04
CA ILE A 99 3.88 8.04 -4.96
C ILE A 99 3.72 9.06 -3.83
N LYS A 100 3.68 10.36 -4.13
CA LYS A 100 3.47 11.41 -3.14
C LYS A 100 2.16 11.23 -2.38
N GLY A 101 1.06 10.95 -3.10
CA GLY A 101 -0.26 10.69 -2.54
C GLY A 101 -0.26 9.52 -1.56
N PHE A 102 0.33 8.39 -1.95
CA PHE A 102 0.39 7.21 -1.10
C PHE A 102 1.32 7.37 0.10
N LEU A 103 2.44 8.10 -0.02
CA LEU A 103 3.29 8.42 1.12
C LEU A 103 2.54 9.25 2.17
N MET A 104 1.69 10.19 1.75
CA MET A 104 0.83 10.95 2.68
C MET A 104 -0.09 10.02 3.48
N ASN A 105 -0.60 8.95 2.88
CA ASN A 105 -1.47 7.99 3.60
C ASN A 105 -0.74 7.27 4.74
N LEU A 106 0.54 6.91 4.56
CA LEU A 106 1.34 6.23 5.59
C LEU A 106 1.51 7.09 6.85
N LYS A 107 1.54 8.41 6.71
CA LYS A 107 1.69 9.36 7.83
C LYS A 107 0.58 9.24 8.87
N TYR A 108 -0.64 8.97 8.40
CA TYR A 108 -1.87 9.08 9.21
C TYR A 108 -2.33 7.76 9.83
N ASN A 109 -1.62 6.64 9.63
CA ASN A 109 -1.91 5.43 10.40
C ASN A 109 -1.45 5.62 11.87
N PRO A 110 -2.35 5.57 12.87
CA PRO A 110 -1.99 5.73 14.27
C PRO A 110 -1.06 4.62 14.78
N THR A 111 -1.05 3.45 14.13
CA THR A 111 -0.18 2.32 14.45
C THR A 111 0.81 2.04 13.32
N LYS A 112 1.21 3.09 12.59
CA LYS A 112 2.15 2.96 11.47
C LYS A 112 3.42 2.21 11.85
N LYS A 113 3.86 1.33 10.95
CA LYS A 113 5.15 0.64 11.08
C LYS A 113 6.31 1.57 10.74
N ILE A 114 6.11 2.44 9.76
CA ILE A 114 7.12 3.42 9.33
C ILE A 114 7.22 4.59 10.32
N THR A 115 8.44 4.96 10.68
CA THR A 115 8.68 6.15 11.51
C THR A 115 8.51 7.44 10.71
N LEU A 116 8.22 8.56 11.38
CA LEU A 116 8.14 9.85 10.71
C LEU A 116 9.48 10.28 10.10
N THR A 117 10.60 9.89 10.70
CA THR A 117 11.94 10.18 10.16
C THR A 117 12.19 9.42 8.86
N GLN A 118 11.88 8.11 8.82
CA GLN A 118 11.97 7.32 7.58
C GLN A 118 11.04 7.87 6.50
N LEU A 119 9.82 8.25 6.86
CA LEU A 119 8.88 8.84 5.90
C LEU A 119 9.43 10.15 5.31
N SER A 120 9.94 11.06 6.15
CA SER A 120 10.57 12.30 5.69
C SER A 120 11.80 12.04 4.80
N GLN A 121 12.58 11.01 5.12
CA GLN A 121 13.73 10.60 4.31
C GLN A 121 13.29 10.14 2.91
N ILE A 122 12.26 9.29 2.85
CA ILE A 122 11.68 8.82 1.58
C ILE A 122 11.09 9.98 0.78
N GLU A 123 10.37 10.91 1.43
CA GLU A 123 9.85 12.10 0.77
C GLU A 123 10.97 12.99 0.21
N SER A 124 12.13 13.05 0.89
CA SER A 124 13.28 13.80 0.40
C SER A 124 13.89 13.19 -0.88
N TYR A 125 13.86 11.86 -1.02
CA TYR A 125 14.29 11.21 -2.26
C TYR A 125 13.35 11.52 -3.42
N LEU A 126 12.03 11.58 -3.18
CA LEU A 126 11.06 11.94 -4.21
C LEU A 126 11.23 13.41 -4.65
N GLY A 127 11.56 14.29 -3.70
CA GLY A 127 11.68 15.72 -3.94
C GLY A 127 10.35 16.41 -4.24
N THR A 128 10.42 17.71 -4.50
CA THR A 128 9.26 18.56 -4.84
C THR A 128 9.14 18.86 -6.32
N ASN A 129 10.22 18.66 -7.09
CA ASN A 129 10.26 18.82 -8.53
C ASN A 129 10.51 17.45 -9.19
N PHE A 130 9.47 16.84 -9.74
CA PHE A 130 9.53 15.52 -10.35
C PHE A 130 10.32 15.46 -11.67
N TYR A 131 10.72 16.60 -12.24
CA TYR A 131 11.67 16.62 -13.37
C TYR A 131 13.10 16.29 -12.93
N ASN A 132 13.41 16.44 -11.64
CA ASN A 132 14.73 16.16 -11.09
C ASN A 132 14.86 14.72 -10.53
N ILE A 133 13.79 13.91 -10.58
CA ILE A 133 13.81 12.55 -10.05
C ILE A 133 14.77 11.68 -10.86
N THR A 134 15.62 10.92 -10.16
CA THR A 134 16.58 10.00 -10.80
C THR A 134 16.25 8.55 -10.49
N SER A 135 16.82 7.61 -11.27
CA SER A 135 16.76 6.18 -10.93
C SER A 135 17.32 5.89 -9.53
N GLY A 136 18.39 6.59 -9.11
CA GLY A 136 18.98 6.41 -7.78
C GLY A 136 18.03 6.84 -6.66
N ASN A 137 17.29 7.93 -6.84
CA ASN A 137 16.26 8.34 -5.88
C ASN A 137 15.16 7.28 -5.77
N LEU A 138 14.70 6.77 -6.92
CA LEU A 138 13.67 5.74 -7.00
C LEU A 138 14.13 4.43 -6.33
N ASP A 139 15.39 4.03 -6.51
CA ASP A 139 15.94 2.86 -5.82
C ASP A 139 15.99 3.04 -4.30
N ASN A 140 16.33 4.23 -3.80
CA ASN A 140 16.31 4.50 -2.37
C ASN A 140 14.89 4.39 -1.80
N ILE A 141 13.90 5.00 -2.45
CA ILE A 141 12.47 4.88 -2.05
C ILE A 141 12.05 3.41 -2.01
N LYS A 142 12.34 2.67 -3.09
CA LYS A 142 11.98 1.26 -3.22
C LYS A 142 12.61 0.41 -2.11
N ASN A 143 13.92 0.56 -1.90
CA ASN A 143 14.68 -0.26 -0.96
C ASN A 143 14.29 0.02 0.49
N GLU A 144 14.05 1.29 0.85
CA GLU A 144 13.68 1.63 2.23
C GLU A 144 12.28 1.09 2.56
N LEU A 145 11.30 1.28 1.67
CA LEU A 145 9.96 0.72 1.84
C LEU A 145 9.97 -0.81 1.85
N SER A 146 10.71 -1.46 0.93
CA SER A 146 10.77 -2.91 0.89
C SER A 146 11.36 -3.48 2.17
N THR A 147 12.41 -2.87 2.71
CA THR A 147 13.02 -3.28 3.99
C THR A 147 12.04 -3.13 5.14
N ILE A 148 11.39 -1.96 5.28
CA ILE A 148 10.44 -1.68 6.37
C ILE A 148 9.29 -2.70 6.38
N TYR A 149 8.76 -3.04 5.21
CA TYR A 149 7.58 -3.90 5.08
C TYR A 149 7.89 -5.37 4.75
N GLY A 150 9.17 -5.76 4.73
CA GLY A 150 9.60 -7.14 4.48
C GLY A 150 9.23 -7.63 3.08
N MET A 151 9.57 -6.85 2.06
CA MET A 151 9.25 -7.11 0.64
C MET A 151 10.51 -7.14 -0.24
N ASP A 152 11.71 -7.24 0.33
CA ASP A 152 12.95 -7.17 -0.44
C ASP A 152 13.05 -8.20 -1.56
N ASP A 153 12.61 -9.43 -1.30
CA ASP A 153 12.65 -10.53 -2.27
C ASP A 153 11.62 -10.38 -3.40
N VAL A 154 10.60 -9.54 -3.20
CA VAL A 154 9.48 -9.40 -4.14
C VAL A 154 9.37 -8.01 -4.76
N LYS A 155 10.16 -7.03 -4.32
CA LYS A 155 10.02 -5.61 -4.70
C LYS A 155 10.17 -5.33 -6.19
N ASN A 156 10.84 -6.19 -6.94
CA ASN A 156 10.99 -6.03 -8.39
C ASN A 156 9.80 -6.58 -9.19
N ASN A 157 8.93 -7.36 -8.55
CA ASN A 157 7.70 -7.91 -9.16
C ASN A 157 6.47 -7.05 -8.83
N LEU A 158 6.65 -6.00 -8.02
CA LEU A 158 5.59 -5.06 -7.63
C LEU A 158 5.33 -4.02 -8.72
#